data_AF-A0A4Q5TMC4-F1
#
_entry.id   AF-A0A4Q5TMC4-F1
#
_cell.length_a   1.000
_cell.length_b   1.000
_cell.length_c   1.000
_cell.angle_alpha   90.00
_cell.angle_beta   90.00
_cell.angle_gamma   90.00
#
_symmetry.space_group_name_H-M   'P 1'
#
loop_
_entity.id
_entity.type
_entity.pdbx_description
1 polymer ?
#
loop_
_entity_poly.entity_id
_entity_poly.type
_entity_poly.pdbx_seq_one_letter_code
_entity_poly.pdbx_strand_id
1 'polypeptide(L)'
;MHKRSFTSALFYSIRPSACFGISLFAVAAMGQWDDVSAAMLVFFSAFLGGCGCFLINDIFDREKDIKNNKLRPIATGQIPVRKAFIISVVCCLAMLISSVFLSYENFILSILLIAGFWVYPYINQRFGLFSNIWVSVCSALAFIYGALIYDLTSLIYFATAFVFFVNISREILLDALDTTGDKAVGKPSIPINYGEKGTRVAVSVFFALASLAIAAYLYHYPTTWPWMVALLLLLWIPFFMKKQEGFRKWALFNIRLSHLLFLVLIALLFFKPADSKPALPHITAEYCIDRLEQLQVKNDAFYTEGLFPTKRFWASKKGNEDNGVFANAIIAYILRTVNERHPNPKNVSILNKAIEPFELYRNIHGEASYNFWQTVGKALPFPNSILLCREQYRLPDDFDDTALIQLARGPNAMDQAVRDGMLKYTMRPDRKVVEHSPIKHRSKKVYETWYAKKMQQELDVVVMANVMLFVIEKGYSYQTPDRHTMDCLKNVINEGQYVKYPIGYAPYYNRPAIILYSLARLLASDKKGEFTAQRQTLIKQLRQGLNETDHSIEKIMIATSLLRLGETADIELLRDRMIDDTKSFAYSSNIFPTMPNFYWRSEAVSWALVYELFSFNPTIRWK
;
A
#
# COMPACT_ATOMS: atom_id res chain seq x y z
N MET A 1 -3.36 -52.68 12.42
CA MET A 1 -3.12 -51.23 12.20
C MET A 1 -4.39 -50.61 11.61
N HIS A 2 -5.03 -49.67 12.31
CA HIS A 2 -6.21 -48.97 11.78
C HIS A 2 -5.82 -48.07 10.59
N LYS A 3 -6.39 -48.31 9.40
CA LYS A 3 -6.34 -47.38 8.28
C LYS A 3 -7.02 -46.08 8.70
N ARG A 4 -6.34 -44.94 8.59
CA ARG A 4 -6.97 -43.63 8.80
C ARG A 4 -8.02 -43.40 7.72
N SER A 5 -9.06 -42.63 8.02
CA SER A 5 -9.92 -42.07 6.97
C SER A 5 -9.09 -41.19 6.04
N PHE A 6 -9.51 -41.04 4.78
CA PHE A 6 -8.80 -40.18 3.82
C PHE A 6 -8.60 -38.76 4.39
N THR A 7 -9.60 -38.21 5.06
CA THR A 7 -9.53 -36.89 5.71
C THR A 7 -8.47 -36.85 6.81
N SER A 8 -8.45 -37.84 7.72
CA SER A 8 -7.45 -37.91 8.80
C SER A 8 -6.03 -38.12 8.24
N ALA A 9 -5.90 -38.92 7.19
CA ALA A 9 -4.66 -39.09 6.45
C ALA A 9 -4.18 -37.76 5.85
N LEU A 10 -5.07 -37.02 5.18
CA LEU A 10 -4.74 -35.73 4.57
C LEU A 10 -4.33 -34.70 5.63
N PHE A 11 -5.08 -34.58 6.73
CA PHE A 11 -4.74 -33.70 7.85
C PHE A 11 -3.34 -33.98 8.41
N TYR A 12 -2.94 -35.25 8.48
CA TYR A 12 -1.59 -35.58 8.93
C TYR A 12 -0.50 -35.15 7.92
N SER A 13 -0.74 -35.30 6.61
CA SER A 13 0.24 -34.95 5.57
C SER A 13 0.36 -33.44 5.32
N ILE A 14 -0.70 -32.65 5.46
CA ILE A 14 -0.63 -31.18 5.32
C ILE A 14 0.00 -30.49 6.53
N ARG A 15 0.14 -31.18 7.67
CA ARG A 15 0.80 -30.68 8.90
C ARG A 15 0.19 -29.34 9.37
N PRO A 16 -1.10 -29.31 9.74
CA PRO A 16 -1.82 -28.07 10.02
C PRO A 16 -1.22 -27.28 11.19
N SER A 17 -0.63 -27.93 12.19
CA SER A 17 0.04 -27.24 13.30
C SER A 17 1.29 -26.48 12.84
N ALA A 18 2.08 -27.07 11.92
CA ALA A 18 3.23 -26.40 11.32
C ALA A 18 2.78 -25.24 10.43
N CYS A 19 1.75 -25.45 9.60
CA CYS A 19 1.18 -24.41 8.76
C CYS A 19 0.59 -23.27 9.59
N PHE A 20 -0.09 -23.56 10.69
CA PHE A 20 -0.60 -22.58 11.63
C PHE A 20 0.54 -21.74 12.22
N GLY A 21 1.62 -22.39 12.68
CA GLY A 21 2.80 -21.70 13.18
C GLY A 21 3.43 -20.75 12.16
N ILE A 22 3.64 -21.22 10.91
CA ILE A 22 4.17 -20.39 9.81
C ILE A 22 3.24 -19.20 9.52
N SER A 23 1.93 -19.43 9.53
CA SER A 23 0.93 -18.40 9.23
C SER A 23 0.87 -17.33 10.31
N LEU A 24 0.86 -17.75 11.58
CA LEU A 24 0.95 -16.83 12.72
C LEU A 24 2.27 -16.06 12.68
N PHE A 25 3.34 -16.69 12.22
CA PHE A 25 4.64 -16.05 12.12
C PHE A 25 4.68 -14.96 11.05
N ALA A 26 4.09 -15.21 9.88
CA ALA A 26 3.91 -14.19 8.85
C ALA A 26 3.01 -13.04 9.36
N VAL A 27 1.90 -13.34 10.03
CA VAL A 27 1.03 -12.29 10.62
C VAL A 27 1.77 -11.46 11.65
N ALA A 28 2.56 -12.07 12.53
CA ALA A 28 3.38 -11.35 13.51
C ALA A 28 4.35 -10.37 12.82
N ALA A 29 4.93 -10.79 11.68
CA ALA A 29 5.84 -9.96 10.89
C ALA A 29 5.17 -8.72 10.26
N MET A 30 3.83 -8.67 10.15
CA MET A 30 3.13 -7.49 9.64
C MET A 30 3.39 -6.23 10.46
N GLY A 31 3.56 -6.36 11.79
CA GLY A 31 3.79 -5.25 12.72
C GLY A 31 2.62 -4.27 12.91
N GLN A 32 1.56 -4.36 12.09
CA GLN A 32 0.32 -3.58 12.19
C GLN A 32 -0.90 -4.50 12.02
N TRP A 33 -1.58 -4.85 13.12
CA TRP A 33 -2.69 -5.82 13.11
C TRP A 33 -4.09 -5.19 13.24
N ASP A 34 -4.19 -3.87 13.24
CA ASP A 34 -5.50 -3.18 13.24
C ASP A 34 -6.31 -3.50 11.97
N ASP A 35 -5.62 -3.89 10.90
CA ASP A 35 -6.23 -4.41 9.67
C ASP A 35 -6.45 -5.91 9.75
N VAL A 36 -7.58 -6.29 10.34
CA VAL A 36 -7.98 -7.68 10.52
C VAL A 36 -8.12 -8.40 9.18
N SER A 37 -8.62 -7.73 8.15
CA SER A 37 -8.81 -8.30 6.81
C SER A 37 -7.47 -8.68 6.17
N ALA A 38 -6.49 -7.78 6.21
CA ALA A 38 -5.14 -8.06 5.73
C ALA A 38 -4.48 -9.19 6.55
N ALA A 39 -4.64 -9.19 7.87
CA ALA A 39 -4.07 -10.23 8.73
C ALA A 39 -4.66 -11.62 8.44
N MET A 40 -5.98 -11.71 8.24
CA MET A 40 -6.64 -12.95 7.83
C MET A 40 -6.14 -13.42 6.47
N LEU A 41 -6.00 -12.51 5.50
CA LEU A 41 -5.57 -12.86 4.16
C LEU A 41 -4.10 -13.35 4.13
N VAL A 42 -3.20 -12.71 4.90
CA VAL A 42 -1.82 -13.21 5.13
C VAL A 42 -1.85 -14.60 5.73
N PHE A 43 -2.63 -14.78 6.80
CA PHE A 43 -2.74 -16.04 7.52
C PHE A 43 -3.17 -17.17 6.59
N PHE A 44 -4.30 -17.03 5.90
CA PHE A 44 -4.82 -18.08 5.03
C PHE A 44 -3.93 -18.31 3.80
N SER A 45 -3.35 -17.25 3.23
CA SER A 45 -2.41 -17.38 2.11
C SER A 45 -1.19 -18.22 2.51
N ALA A 46 -0.52 -17.87 3.62
CA ALA A 46 0.64 -18.61 4.13
C ALA A 46 0.26 -20.05 4.54
N PHE A 47 -0.92 -20.24 5.15
CA PHE A 47 -1.40 -21.55 5.59
C PHE A 47 -1.58 -22.49 4.40
N LEU A 48 -2.25 -22.02 3.34
CA LEU A 48 -2.50 -22.79 2.13
C LEU A 48 -1.19 -23.09 1.39
N GLY A 49 -0.31 -22.10 1.26
CA GLY A 49 1.03 -22.29 0.70
C GLY A 49 1.81 -23.39 1.44
N GLY A 50 1.84 -23.33 2.77
CA GLY A 50 2.46 -24.36 3.61
C GLY A 50 1.87 -25.75 3.41
N CYS A 51 0.54 -25.87 3.39
CA CYS A 51 -0.15 -27.15 3.13
C CYS A 51 0.28 -27.76 1.80
N GLY A 52 0.31 -26.94 0.74
CA GLY A 52 0.71 -27.38 -0.59
C GLY A 52 2.16 -27.85 -0.66
N CYS A 53 3.08 -27.08 -0.07
CA CYS A 53 4.50 -27.40 -0.04
C CYS A 53 4.82 -28.65 0.79
N PHE A 54 4.15 -28.88 1.93
CA PHE A 54 4.34 -30.11 2.70
C PHE A 54 3.88 -31.36 1.95
N LEU A 55 2.79 -31.26 1.18
CA LEU A 55 2.33 -32.37 0.34
C LEU A 55 3.34 -32.72 -0.75
N ILE A 56 3.92 -31.71 -1.43
CA ILE A 56 5.01 -31.95 -2.39
C ILE A 56 6.18 -32.65 -1.70
N ASN A 57 6.61 -32.16 -0.54
CA ASN A 57 7.71 -32.77 0.17
C ASN A 57 7.44 -34.26 0.50
N ASP A 58 6.25 -34.58 1.04
CA ASP A 58 5.85 -35.98 1.33
C ASP A 58 5.78 -36.87 0.06
N ILE A 59 5.47 -36.30 -1.13
CA ILE A 59 5.47 -37.05 -2.40
C ILE A 59 6.89 -37.47 -2.79
N PHE A 60 7.84 -36.53 -2.76
CA PHE A 60 9.23 -36.79 -3.14
C PHE A 60 9.99 -37.59 -2.08
N ASP A 61 9.66 -37.44 -0.79
CA ASP A 61 10.26 -38.20 0.31
C ASP A 61 9.67 -39.61 0.46
N ARG A 62 8.74 -40.03 -0.40
CA ARG A 62 8.04 -41.32 -0.30
C ARG A 62 8.98 -42.51 -0.08
N GLU A 63 10.02 -42.66 -0.89
CA GLU A 63 10.96 -43.78 -0.77
C GLU A 63 11.82 -43.69 0.50
N LYS A 64 12.28 -42.48 0.83
CA LYS A 64 13.04 -42.18 2.05
C LYS A 64 12.21 -42.50 3.30
N ASP A 65 10.93 -42.14 3.31
CA ASP A 65 10.03 -42.36 4.44
C ASP A 65 9.70 -43.85 4.62
N ILE A 66 9.56 -44.61 3.53
CA ILE A 66 9.41 -46.08 3.59
C ILE A 66 10.65 -46.69 4.24
N LYS A 67 11.87 -46.32 3.80
CA LYS A 67 13.13 -46.83 4.36
C LYS A 67 13.32 -46.45 5.83
N ASN A 68 12.82 -45.29 6.26
CA ASN A 68 12.83 -44.84 7.66
C ASN A 68 11.71 -45.46 8.51
N ASN A 69 10.90 -46.38 7.97
CA ASN A 69 9.71 -46.93 8.65
C ASN A 69 8.75 -45.84 9.16
N LYS A 70 8.68 -44.69 8.48
CA LYS A 70 7.76 -43.60 8.83
C LYS A 70 6.36 -43.94 8.33
N LEU A 71 5.36 -43.87 9.21
CA LEU A 71 3.95 -44.13 8.89
C LEU A 71 3.27 -42.96 8.18
N ARG A 72 3.94 -42.39 7.17
CA ARG A 72 3.45 -41.25 6.40
C ARG A 72 2.31 -41.70 5.45
N PRO A 73 1.19 -40.96 5.37
CA PRO A 73 0.03 -41.36 4.57
C PRO A 73 0.31 -41.61 3.09
N ILE A 74 1.19 -40.80 2.47
CA ILE A 74 1.58 -40.97 1.07
C ILE A 74 2.55 -42.16 0.90
N ALA A 75 3.49 -42.33 1.84
CA ALA A 75 4.42 -43.47 1.87
C ALA A 75 3.70 -44.82 2.03
N THR A 76 2.70 -44.87 2.91
CA THR A 76 1.90 -46.07 3.20
C THR A 76 0.77 -46.31 2.19
N GLY A 77 0.61 -45.46 1.16
CA GLY A 77 -0.42 -45.59 0.14
C GLY A 77 -1.84 -45.23 0.57
N GLN A 78 -2.03 -44.65 1.77
CA GLN A 78 -3.34 -44.18 2.24
C GLN A 78 -3.85 -42.98 1.42
N ILE A 79 -2.93 -42.16 0.89
CA ILE A 79 -3.23 -41.08 -0.05
C ILE A 79 -2.54 -41.40 -1.38
N PRO A 80 -3.28 -41.55 -2.49
CA PRO A 80 -2.69 -41.69 -3.81
C PRO A 80 -1.86 -40.46 -4.19
N VAL A 81 -0.67 -40.67 -4.75
CA VAL A 81 0.25 -39.58 -5.17
C VAL A 81 -0.44 -38.55 -6.06
N ARG A 82 -1.25 -39.00 -7.04
CA ARG A 82 -2.02 -38.11 -7.92
C ARG A 82 -2.96 -37.19 -7.16
N LYS A 83 -3.64 -37.69 -6.12
CA LYS A 83 -4.54 -36.86 -5.29
C LYS A 83 -3.75 -35.87 -4.45
N ALA A 84 -2.65 -36.31 -3.83
CA ALA A 84 -1.77 -35.41 -3.07
C ALA A 84 -1.21 -34.27 -3.94
N PHE A 85 -0.80 -34.59 -5.18
CA PHE A 85 -0.30 -33.60 -6.12
C PHE A 85 -1.37 -32.57 -6.53
N ILE A 86 -2.58 -33.02 -6.87
CA ILE A 86 -3.70 -32.12 -7.21
C ILE A 86 -4.02 -31.19 -6.04
N ILE A 87 -4.14 -31.73 -4.82
CA ILE A 87 -4.42 -30.92 -3.62
C ILE A 87 -3.30 -29.90 -3.39
N SER A 88 -2.05 -30.32 -3.57
CA SER A 88 -0.90 -29.41 -3.46
C SER A 88 -0.99 -28.25 -4.45
N VAL A 89 -1.23 -28.53 -5.73
CA VAL A 89 -1.40 -27.50 -6.78
C VAL A 89 -2.53 -26.54 -6.41
N VAL A 90 -3.70 -27.06 -5.98
CA VAL A 90 -4.85 -26.22 -5.58
C VAL A 90 -4.49 -25.31 -4.40
N CYS A 91 -3.81 -25.82 -3.39
CA CYS A 91 -3.36 -25.03 -2.25
C CYS A 91 -2.36 -23.93 -2.65
N CYS A 92 -1.38 -24.24 -3.51
CA CYS A 92 -0.41 -23.27 -4.02
C CYS A 92 -1.07 -22.21 -4.92
N LEU A 93 -2.04 -22.59 -5.76
CA LEU A 93 -2.84 -21.66 -6.56
C LEU A 93 -3.68 -20.74 -5.67
N ALA A 94 -4.24 -21.25 -4.58
CA ALA A 94 -4.99 -20.43 -3.64
C ALA A 94 -4.10 -19.40 -2.93
N MET A 95 -2.84 -19.75 -2.57
CA MET A 95 -1.83 -18.80 -2.08
C MET A 95 -1.53 -17.72 -3.13
N LEU A 96 -1.30 -18.10 -4.39
CA LEU A 96 -1.05 -17.17 -5.49
C LEU A 96 -2.20 -16.19 -5.67
N ILE A 97 -3.44 -16.68 -5.76
CA ILE A 97 -4.63 -15.85 -5.91
C ILE A 97 -4.78 -14.90 -4.72
N SER A 98 -4.64 -15.41 -3.49
CA SER A 98 -4.74 -14.60 -2.26
C SER A 98 -3.68 -13.49 -2.23
N SER A 99 -2.46 -13.79 -2.68
CA SER A 99 -1.35 -12.83 -2.67
C SER A 99 -1.55 -11.63 -3.61
N VAL A 100 -2.34 -11.77 -4.69
CA VAL A 100 -2.71 -10.65 -5.58
C VAL A 100 -3.51 -9.57 -4.83
N PHE A 101 -4.31 -9.99 -3.84
CA PHE A 101 -5.10 -9.09 -3.01
C PHE A 101 -4.29 -8.49 -1.84
N LEU A 102 -3.05 -8.94 -1.61
CA LEU A 102 -2.15 -8.40 -0.58
C LEU A 102 -1.25 -7.30 -1.14
N SER A 103 -0.37 -7.66 -2.10
CA SER A 103 0.54 -6.73 -2.76
C SER A 103 1.21 -7.38 -3.96
N TYR A 104 1.81 -6.58 -4.84
CA TYR A 104 2.63 -7.09 -5.94
C TYR A 104 3.85 -7.87 -5.41
N GLU A 105 4.50 -7.38 -4.37
CA GLU A 105 5.65 -8.01 -3.73
C GLU A 105 5.28 -9.36 -3.11
N ASN A 106 4.11 -9.46 -2.47
CA ASN A 106 3.56 -10.72 -1.96
C ASN A 106 3.28 -11.70 -3.11
N PHE A 107 2.77 -11.22 -4.25
CA PHE A 107 2.54 -12.06 -5.42
C PHE A 107 3.87 -12.64 -5.96
N ILE A 108 4.87 -11.80 -6.19
CA ILE A 108 6.19 -12.27 -6.65
C ILE A 108 6.83 -13.21 -5.63
N LEU A 109 6.78 -12.86 -4.34
CA LEU A 109 7.36 -13.71 -3.30
C LEU A 109 6.64 -15.05 -3.18
N SER A 110 5.32 -15.11 -3.40
CA SER A 110 4.59 -16.37 -3.41
C SER A 110 5.05 -17.31 -4.53
N ILE A 111 5.31 -16.78 -5.74
CA ILE A 111 5.90 -17.56 -6.85
C ILE A 111 7.27 -18.11 -6.43
N LEU A 112 8.13 -17.25 -5.88
CA LEU A 112 9.48 -17.64 -5.45
C LEU A 112 9.46 -18.69 -4.33
N LEU A 113 8.56 -18.54 -3.35
CA LEU A 113 8.40 -19.50 -2.25
C LEU A 113 7.88 -20.85 -2.76
N ILE A 114 6.85 -20.85 -3.61
CA ILE A 114 6.32 -22.08 -4.22
C ILE A 114 7.42 -22.78 -5.01
N ALA A 115 8.10 -22.07 -5.92
CA ALA A 115 9.20 -22.63 -6.70
C ALA A 115 10.33 -23.16 -5.80
N GLY A 116 10.74 -22.38 -4.79
CA GLY A 116 11.79 -22.73 -3.85
C GLY A 116 11.50 -24.01 -3.07
N PHE A 117 10.29 -24.14 -2.53
CA PHE A 117 9.86 -25.34 -1.81
C PHE A 117 9.58 -26.53 -2.73
N TRP A 118 9.16 -26.32 -3.98
CA TRP A 118 8.93 -27.40 -4.93
C TRP A 118 10.24 -28.01 -5.45
N VAL A 119 11.29 -27.19 -5.60
CA VAL A 119 12.64 -27.65 -5.98
C VAL A 119 13.39 -28.21 -4.77
N TYR A 120 13.03 -27.83 -3.55
CA TYR A 120 13.73 -28.24 -2.33
C TYR A 120 13.93 -29.76 -2.19
N PRO A 121 12.95 -30.66 -2.41
CA PRO A 121 13.19 -32.11 -2.25
C PRO A 121 14.33 -32.64 -3.13
N TYR A 122 14.45 -32.13 -4.36
CA TYR A 122 15.56 -32.44 -5.25
C TYR A 122 16.90 -31.92 -4.71
N ILE A 123 16.92 -30.69 -4.19
CA ILE A 123 18.12 -30.09 -3.59
C ILE A 123 18.54 -30.87 -2.33
N ASN A 124 17.58 -31.21 -1.48
CA ASN A 124 17.74 -31.93 -0.22
C ASN A 124 18.40 -33.30 -0.40
N GLN A 125 18.09 -34.00 -1.49
CA GLN A 125 18.68 -35.30 -1.76
C GLN A 125 20.14 -35.23 -2.24
N ARG A 126 20.64 -34.04 -2.65
CA ARG A 126 21.91 -33.91 -3.38
C ARG A 126 22.95 -33.00 -2.73
N PHE A 127 22.53 -32.00 -1.97
CA PHE A 127 23.41 -30.89 -1.60
C PHE A 127 23.39 -30.60 -0.09
N GLY A 128 24.00 -31.44 0.74
CA GLY A 128 23.96 -31.43 2.22
C GLY A 128 23.76 -30.07 2.92
N LEU A 129 24.81 -29.30 3.25
CA LEU A 129 24.61 -28.02 3.95
C LEU A 129 23.82 -27.01 3.10
N PHE A 130 24.00 -27.04 1.77
CA PHE A 130 23.32 -26.10 0.87
C PHE A 130 21.79 -26.28 0.89
N SER A 131 21.27 -27.51 1.05
CA SER A 131 19.84 -27.75 1.19
C SER A 131 19.29 -27.18 2.49
N ASN A 132 20.07 -27.26 3.58
CA ASN A 132 19.70 -26.68 4.87
C ASN A 132 19.69 -25.16 4.80
N ILE A 133 20.62 -24.55 4.05
CA ILE A 133 20.60 -23.12 3.73
C ILE A 133 19.37 -22.78 2.87
N TRP A 134 19.11 -23.54 1.80
CA TRP A 134 18.01 -23.29 0.86
C TRP A 134 16.64 -23.25 1.53
N VAL A 135 16.32 -24.28 2.34
CA VAL A 135 15.04 -24.31 3.08
C VAL A 135 14.97 -23.24 4.15
N SER A 136 16.12 -22.80 4.69
CA SER A 136 16.18 -21.70 5.64
C SER A 136 15.98 -20.35 4.99
N VAL A 137 16.47 -20.13 3.76
CA VAL A 137 16.12 -18.97 2.94
C VAL A 137 14.61 -18.96 2.71
N CYS A 138 14.03 -20.08 2.27
CA CYS A 138 12.58 -20.18 2.05
C CYS A 138 11.78 -19.91 3.34
N SER A 139 12.23 -20.41 4.48
CA SER A 139 11.58 -20.17 5.78
C SER A 139 11.69 -18.71 6.24
N ALA A 140 12.85 -18.08 6.05
CA ALA A 140 13.03 -16.66 6.37
C ALA A 140 12.22 -15.75 5.43
N LEU A 141 12.11 -16.11 4.16
CA LEU A 141 11.23 -15.45 3.20
C LEU A 141 9.74 -15.67 3.53
N ALA A 142 9.36 -16.84 4.02
CA ALA A 142 7.99 -17.07 4.48
C ALA A 142 7.64 -16.22 5.71
N PHE A 143 8.62 -15.90 6.57
CA PHE A 143 8.46 -14.92 7.65
C PHE A 143 8.27 -13.50 7.11
N ILE A 144 9.15 -13.04 6.21
CA ILE A 144 9.05 -11.67 5.67
C ILE A 144 7.80 -11.45 4.82
N TYR A 145 7.16 -12.53 4.33
CA TYR A 145 5.94 -12.48 3.53
C TYR A 145 4.86 -11.59 4.12
N GLY A 146 4.56 -11.69 5.43
CA GLY A 146 3.54 -10.81 6.03
C GLY A 146 3.99 -9.36 6.22
N ALA A 147 5.29 -9.12 6.36
CA ALA A 147 5.84 -7.77 6.50
C ALA A 147 5.77 -6.95 5.20
N LEU A 148 5.71 -7.59 4.03
CA LEU A 148 5.72 -6.92 2.72
C LEU A 148 4.49 -6.06 2.42
N ILE A 149 3.43 -6.16 3.22
CA ILE A 149 2.22 -5.33 3.06
C ILE A 149 2.48 -3.88 3.49
N TYR A 150 3.48 -3.69 4.36
CA TYR A 150 3.90 -2.43 4.95
C TYR A 150 5.38 -2.15 4.67
N ASP A 151 5.89 -1.02 5.16
CA ASP A 151 7.31 -0.73 5.09
C ASP A 151 8.12 -1.64 6.02
N LEU A 152 9.17 -2.25 5.46
CA LEU A 152 10.08 -3.13 6.20
C LEU A 152 10.89 -2.32 7.21
N THR A 153 10.68 -2.61 8.49
CA THR A 153 11.45 -1.99 9.57
C THR A 153 12.77 -2.71 9.81
N SER A 154 13.73 -2.03 10.43
CA SER A 154 14.99 -2.64 10.89
C SER A 154 14.74 -3.91 11.71
N LEU A 155 13.72 -3.90 12.58
CA LEU A 155 13.33 -5.07 13.38
C LEU A 155 13.03 -6.29 12.51
N ILE A 156 12.31 -6.12 11.40
CA ILE A 156 11.99 -7.22 10.49
C ILE A 156 13.24 -7.77 9.80
N TYR A 157 14.18 -6.92 9.40
CA TYR A 157 15.45 -7.38 8.80
C TYR A 157 16.26 -8.23 9.78
N PHE A 158 16.45 -7.75 11.01
CA PHE A 158 17.20 -8.49 12.03
C PHE A 158 16.46 -9.77 12.48
N ALA A 159 15.13 -9.72 12.60
CA ALA A 159 14.31 -10.90 12.88
C ALA A 159 14.40 -11.94 11.75
N THR A 160 14.41 -11.51 10.48
CA THR A 160 14.57 -12.40 9.33
C THR A 160 15.93 -13.10 9.34
N ALA A 161 17.01 -12.37 9.64
CA ALA A 161 18.35 -12.95 9.80
C ALA A 161 18.41 -13.94 10.97
N PHE A 162 17.79 -13.61 12.10
CA PHE A 162 17.66 -14.52 13.23
C PHE A 162 16.94 -15.83 12.84
N VAL A 163 15.79 -15.73 12.16
CA VAL A 163 15.01 -16.88 11.68
C VAL A 163 15.82 -17.76 10.76
N PHE A 164 16.51 -17.15 9.82
CA PHE A 164 17.38 -17.85 8.88
C PHE A 164 18.41 -18.72 9.60
N PHE A 165 19.19 -18.14 10.51
CA PHE A 165 20.26 -18.87 11.20
C PHE A 165 19.73 -19.93 12.18
N VAL A 166 18.67 -19.63 12.94
CA VAL A 166 18.03 -20.63 13.82
C VAL A 166 17.47 -21.80 13.02
N ASN A 167 16.90 -21.54 11.83
CA ASN A 167 16.36 -22.61 11.00
C ASN A 167 17.46 -23.49 10.39
N ILE A 168 18.62 -22.95 10.01
CA ILE A 168 19.76 -23.77 9.55
C ILE A 168 20.16 -24.76 10.65
N SER A 169 20.32 -24.27 11.89
CA SER A 169 20.60 -25.12 13.05
C SER A 169 19.57 -26.23 13.19
N ARG A 170 18.28 -25.89 13.10
CA ARG A 170 17.17 -26.84 13.23
C ARG A 170 17.20 -27.93 12.16
N GLU A 171 17.47 -27.58 10.90
CA GLU A 171 17.49 -28.55 9.78
C GLU A 171 18.70 -29.49 9.88
N ILE A 172 19.86 -28.99 10.30
CA ILE A 172 21.04 -29.85 10.60
C ILE A 172 20.71 -30.86 11.71
N LEU A 173 19.95 -30.46 12.72
CA LEU A 173 19.53 -31.34 13.81
C LEU A 173 18.49 -32.38 13.36
N LEU A 174 17.61 -32.04 12.42
CA LEU A 174 16.67 -33.00 11.84
C LEU A 174 17.41 -34.06 11.03
N ASP A 175 18.39 -33.67 10.22
CA ASP A 175 19.29 -34.61 9.52
C ASP A 175 19.99 -35.56 10.51
N ALA A 176 20.37 -35.07 11.69
CA ALA A 176 21.05 -35.88 12.70
C ALA A 176 20.15 -37.00 13.24
N LEU A 177 18.84 -36.75 13.33
CA LEU A 177 17.85 -37.75 13.76
C LEU A 177 17.50 -38.75 12.65
N ASP A 178 17.68 -38.38 11.38
CA ASP A 178 17.32 -39.16 10.19
C ASP A 178 18.53 -39.87 9.53
N THR A 179 19.70 -39.86 10.18
CA THR A 179 20.97 -40.40 9.64
C THR A 179 20.85 -41.79 9.00
N THR A 180 20.08 -42.71 9.58
CA THR A 180 19.93 -44.08 9.07
C THR A 180 19.29 -44.12 7.69
N GLY A 181 18.16 -43.44 7.50
CA GLY A 181 17.48 -43.39 6.20
C GLY A 181 18.21 -42.53 5.19
N ASP A 182 18.82 -41.42 5.62
CA ASP A 182 19.60 -40.55 4.75
C ASP A 182 20.80 -41.29 4.14
N LYS A 183 21.51 -42.12 4.93
CA LYS A 183 22.55 -43.03 4.41
C LYS A 183 22.00 -44.05 3.42
N ALA A 184 20.82 -44.62 3.68
CA ALA A 184 20.20 -45.65 2.83
C ALA A 184 19.73 -45.14 1.46
N VAL A 185 19.63 -43.82 1.27
CA VAL A 185 19.32 -43.17 -0.01
C VAL A 185 20.50 -42.38 -0.57
N GLY A 186 21.68 -42.44 0.06
CA GLY A 186 22.86 -41.72 -0.39
C GLY A 186 22.79 -40.20 -0.24
N LYS A 187 21.90 -39.67 0.62
CA LYS A 187 21.78 -38.23 0.86
C LYS A 187 22.99 -37.73 1.65
N PRO A 188 23.76 -36.74 1.15
CA PRO A 188 24.83 -36.11 1.94
C PRO A 188 24.23 -35.19 3.02
N SER A 189 24.80 -35.21 4.22
CA SER A 189 24.42 -34.29 5.31
C SER A 189 25.59 -34.06 6.28
N ILE A 190 25.53 -32.99 7.08
CA ILE A 190 26.60 -32.71 8.07
C ILE A 190 26.79 -33.87 9.06
N PRO A 191 25.71 -34.45 9.63
CA PRO A 191 25.83 -35.61 10.52
C PRO A 191 26.48 -36.83 9.87
N ILE A 192 26.25 -37.05 8.57
CA ILE A 192 26.84 -38.16 7.82
C ILE A 192 28.33 -37.90 7.54
N ASN A 193 28.67 -36.71 7.08
CA ASN A 193 30.02 -36.39 6.59
C ASN A 193 31.01 -36.03 7.72
N TYR A 194 30.53 -35.40 8.79
CA TYR A 194 31.38 -34.86 9.86
C TYR A 194 31.03 -35.40 11.26
N GLY A 195 30.08 -36.33 11.34
CA GLY A 195 29.68 -36.98 12.58
C GLY A 195 29.10 -36.02 13.62
N GLU A 196 28.99 -36.52 14.85
CA GLU A 196 28.43 -35.77 15.98
C GLU A 196 29.21 -34.50 16.29
N LYS A 197 30.55 -34.56 16.31
CA LYS A 197 31.39 -33.39 16.65
C LYS A 197 31.20 -32.26 15.64
N GLY A 198 31.21 -32.57 14.34
CA GLY A 198 30.96 -31.59 13.28
C GLY A 198 29.56 -31.01 13.35
N THR A 199 28.55 -31.85 13.62
CA THR A 199 27.15 -31.42 13.79
C THR A 199 27.02 -30.41 14.94
N ARG A 200 27.61 -30.71 16.10
CA ARG A 200 27.59 -29.82 17.27
C ARG A 200 28.25 -28.48 16.97
N VAL A 201 29.39 -28.48 16.29
CA VAL A 201 30.09 -27.24 15.90
C VAL A 201 29.24 -26.42 14.94
N ALA A 202 28.70 -27.02 13.89
CA ALA A 202 27.87 -26.32 12.90
C ALA A 202 26.64 -25.66 13.54
N VAL A 203 25.89 -26.40 14.36
CA VAL A 203 24.72 -25.89 15.09
C VAL A 203 25.10 -24.74 16.03
N SER A 204 26.22 -24.85 16.75
CA SER A 204 26.71 -23.78 17.61
C SER A 204 27.09 -22.51 16.84
N VAL A 205 27.73 -22.64 15.68
CA VAL A 205 28.10 -21.50 14.82
C VAL A 205 26.85 -20.75 14.36
N PHE A 206 25.84 -21.46 13.86
CA PHE A 206 24.62 -20.81 13.38
C PHE A 206 23.78 -20.21 14.51
N PHE A 207 23.74 -20.82 15.70
CA PHE A 207 23.16 -20.15 16.87
C PHE A 207 23.93 -18.88 17.29
N ALA A 208 25.26 -18.89 17.20
CA ALA A 208 26.06 -17.68 17.48
C ALA A 208 25.77 -16.56 16.47
N LEU A 209 25.62 -16.89 15.18
CA LEU A 209 25.22 -15.93 14.15
C LEU A 209 23.80 -15.37 14.39
N ALA A 210 22.87 -16.22 14.84
CA ALA A 210 21.54 -15.77 15.26
C ALA A 210 21.63 -14.78 16.43
N SER A 211 22.50 -15.05 17.42
CA SER A 211 22.75 -14.13 18.54
C SER A 211 23.33 -12.79 18.06
N LEU A 212 24.24 -12.79 17.09
CA LEU A 212 24.79 -11.56 16.53
C LEU A 212 23.73 -10.69 15.84
N ALA A 213 22.74 -11.30 15.16
CA ALA A 213 21.64 -10.55 14.57
C ALA A 213 20.81 -9.80 15.64
N ILE A 214 20.53 -10.45 16.77
CA ILE A 214 19.81 -9.81 17.89
C ILE A 214 20.68 -8.73 18.56
N ALA A 215 21.97 -9.01 18.79
CA ALA A 215 22.89 -8.06 19.40
C ALA A 215 23.07 -6.80 18.55
N ALA A 216 23.15 -6.94 17.22
CA ALA A 216 23.24 -5.82 16.29
C ALA A 216 21.97 -4.94 16.34
N TYR A 217 20.78 -5.53 16.42
CA TYR A 217 19.56 -4.76 16.63
C TYR A 217 19.59 -3.98 17.94
N LEU A 218 19.97 -4.64 19.05
CA LEU A 218 20.02 -3.99 20.36
C LEU A 218 21.03 -2.84 20.45
N TYR A 219 22.16 -2.95 19.73
CA TYR A 219 23.14 -1.88 19.65
C TYR A 219 22.56 -0.61 19.00
N HIS A 220 21.75 -0.77 17.94
CA HIS A 220 21.10 0.36 17.26
C HIS A 220 19.84 0.85 17.98
N TYR A 221 19.18 0.01 18.77
CA TYR A 221 17.89 0.31 19.42
C TYR A 221 17.89 -0.03 20.93
N PRO A 222 18.70 0.67 21.75
CA PRO A 222 18.99 0.31 23.14
C PRO A 222 17.79 0.39 24.11
N THR A 223 16.70 1.07 23.74
CA THR A 223 15.49 1.22 24.57
C THR A 223 14.61 -0.03 24.61
N THR A 224 14.89 -1.08 23.81
CA THR A 224 14.05 -2.29 23.65
C THR A 224 14.46 -3.50 24.52
N TRP A 225 15.21 -3.23 25.60
CA TRP A 225 16.18 -4.14 26.21
C TRP A 225 15.71 -5.42 26.95
N PRO A 226 14.58 -5.52 27.69
CA PRO A 226 14.44 -6.64 28.62
C PRO A 226 14.24 -8.00 27.94
N TRP A 227 13.45 -8.04 26.86
CA TRP A 227 12.98 -9.29 26.28
C TRP A 227 13.92 -9.88 25.22
N MET A 228 14.68 -9.03 24.52
CA MET A 228 15.67 -9.47 23.54
C MET A 228 16.94 -10.02 24.19
N VAL A 229 17.24 -9.58 25.42
CA VAL A 229 18.29 -10.18 26.26
C VAL A 229 17.91 -11.61 26.65
N ALA A 230 16.63 -11.90 26.93
CA ALA A 230 16.18 -13.27 27.20
C ALA A 230 16.38 -14.19 25.98
N LEU A 231 16.06 -13.71 24.77
CA LEU A 231 16.35 -14.41 23.51
C LEU A 231 17.85 -14.69 23.33
N LEU A 232 18.70 -13.70 23.60
CA LEU A 232 20.14 -13.87 23.57
C LEU A 232 20.58 -14.95 24.54
N LEU A 233 20.15 -14.93 25.80
CA LEU A 233 20.52 -15.91 26.82
C LEU A 233 20.10 -17.34 26.45
N LEU A 234 18.90 -17.51 25.88
CA LEU A 234 18.40 -18.81 25.42
C LEU A 234 19.29 -19.44 24.34
N LEU A 235 19.90 -18.63 23.46
CA LEU A 235 20.79 -19.10 22.39
C LEU A 235 22.12 -19.65 22.90
N TRP A 236 22.51 -19.36 24.15
CA TRP A 236 23.75 -19.86 24.76
C TRP A 236 23.57 -21.19 25.50
N ILE A 237 22.34 -21.59 25.84
CA ILE A 237 22.03 -22.88 26.49
C ILE A 237 22.65 -24.10 25.79
N PRO A 238 22.63 -24.20 24.44
CA PRO A 238 23.26 -25.31 23.70
C PRO A 238 24.75 -25.51 24.00
N PHE A 239 25.47 -24.43 24.34
CA PHE A 239 26.90 -24.47 24.66
C PHE A 239 27.16 -25.12 26.03
N PHE A 240 26.30 -24.86 27.01
CA PHE A 240 26.44 -25.40 28.37
C PHE A 240 26.00 -26.86 28.46
N MET A 241 25.08 -27.31 27.60
CA MET A 241 24.60 -28.70 27.58
C MET A 241 25.51 -29.70 26.85
N LYS A 242 26.70 -29.27 26.41
CA LYS A 242 27.62 -30.08 25.58
C LYS A 242 28.06 -31.40 26.23
N LYS A 243 27.97 -31.54 27.56
CA LYS A 243 28.64 -32.60 28.33
C LYS A 243 27.74 -33.64 29.04
N GLN A 244 26.42 -33.45 29.13
CA GLN A 244 25.60 -34.22 30.09
C GLN A 244 24.56 -35.21 29.49
N GLU A 245 24.24 -35.15 28.20
CA GLU A 245 23.25 -36.08 27.60
C GLU A 245 23.71 -36.66 26.24
N GLY A 246 23.26 -37.89 25.91
CA GLY A 246 23.56 -38.54 24.64
C GLY A 246 23.08 -37.76 23.41
N PHE A 247 23.78 -37.91 22.28
CA PHE A 247 23.63 -37.09 21.06
C PHE A 247 22.18 -36.88 20.59
N ARG A 248 21.37 -37.94 20.57
CA ARG A 248 19.97 -37.88 20.14
C ARG A 248 19.12 -37.00 21.07
N LYS A 249 19.32 -37.08 22.39
CA LYS A 249 18.60 -36.24 23.37
C LYS A 249 19.02 -34.78 23.22
N TRP A 250 20.32 -34.53 23.08
CA TRP A 250 20.86 -33.20 22.78
C TRP A 250 20.23 -32.61 21.50
N ALA A 251 20.13 -33.40 20.42
CA ALA A 251 19.54 -32.93 19.18
C ALA A 251 18.04 -32.59 19.31
N LEU A 252 17.27 -33.47 19.97
CA LEU A 252 15.84 -33.23 20.24
C LEU A 252 15.60 -32.00 21.11
N PHE A 253 16.43 -31.79 22.13
CA PHE A 253 16.38 -30.59 22.97
C PHE A 253 16.57 -29.32 22.13
N ASN A 254 17.60 -29.28 21.29
CA ASN A 254 17.90 -28.09 20.48
C ASN A 254 16.83 -27.83 19.40
N ILE A 255 16.18 -28.86 18.86
CA ILE A 255 15.02 -28.69 17.96
C ILE A 255 13.87 -28.00 18.71
N ARG A 256 13.57 -28.45 19.94
CA ARG A 256 12.53 -27.83 20.79
C ARG A 256 12.90 -26.40 21.18
N LEU A 257 14.18 -26.15 21.45
CA LEU A 257 14.68 -24.80 21.69
C LEU A 257 14.46 -23.89 20.47
N SER A 258 14.76 -24.34 19.25
CA SER A 258 14.46 -23.58 18.02
C SER A 258 12.96 -23.24 17.90
N HIS A 259 12.06 -24.17 18.25
CA HIS A 259 10.62 -23.89 18.27
C HIS A 259 10.24 -22.86 19.33
N LEU A 260 10.79 -22.96 20.54
CA LEU A 260 10.59 -21.98 21.60
C LEU A 260 11.08 -20.59 21.17
N LEU A 261 12.26 -20.51 20.55
CA LEU A 261 12.84 -19.27 20.03
C LEU A 261 11.92 -18.60 18.98
N PHE A 262 11.31 -19.38 18.08
CA PHE A 262 10.32 -18.85 17.14
C PHE A 262 9.05 -18.37 17.84
N LEU A 263 8.53 -19.10 18.83
CA LEU A 263 7.36 -18.67 19.60
C LEU A 263 7.62 -17.39 20.41
N VAL A 264 8.81 -17.28 21.00
CA VAL A 264 9.24 -16.06 21.71
C VAL A 264 9.32 -14.91 20.71
N LEU A 265 9.94 -15.08 19.55
CA LEU A 265 9.99 -14.04 18.53
C LEU A 265 8.58 -13.61 18.08
N ILE A 266 7.67 -14.56 17.84
CA ILE A 266 6.24 -14.25 17.55
C ILE A 266 5.64 -13.39 18.66
N ALA A 267 5.80 -13.79 19.92
CA ALA A 267 5.28 -13.04 21.06
C ALA A 267 5.88 -11.64 21.15
N LEU A 268 7.18 -11.48 20.91
CA LEU A 268 7.82 -10.16 20.93
C LEU A 268 7.33 -9.24 19.81
N LEU A 269 7.08 -9.81 18.64
CA LEU A 269 6.49 -9.06 17.55
C LEU A 269 5.09 -8.60 17.95
N PHE A 270 4.24 -9.47 18.53
CA PHE A 270 2.88 -9.15 19.00
C PHE A 270 2.82 -8.16 20.17
N PHE A 271 3.73 -8.29 21.13
CA PHE A 271 3.73 -7.54 22.38
C PHE A 271 4.84 -6.49 22.42
N LYS A 272 5.29 -5.99 21.25
CA LYS A 272 6.20 -4.84 21.19
C LYS A 272 5.60 -3.75 22.09
N PRO A 273 6.34 -3.23 23.09
CA PRO A 273 5.87 -2.12 23.89
C PRO A 273 5.44 -1.02 22.92
N ALA A 274 4.23 -0.49 23.10
CA ALA A 274 3.83 0.68 22.34
C ALA A 274 4.94 1.71 22.51
N ASP A 275 5.60 2.07 21.41
CA ASP A 275 6.47 3.25 21.41
C ASP A 275 5.59 4.35 22.02
N SER A 276 6.05 4.96 23.12
CA SER A 276 5.27 5.96 23.85
C SER A 276 4.72 6.93 22.81
N LYS A 277 3.41 6.87 22.53
CA LYS A 277 2.82 7.70 21.48
C LYS A 277 3.21 9.13 21.82
N PRO A 278 3.93 9.84 20.94
CA PRO A 278 4.30 11.23 21.23
C PRO A 278 3.01 11.99 21.57
N ALA A 279 3.10 12.91 22.53
CA ALA A 279 1.97 13.74 22.91
C ALA A 279 1.35 14.35 21.64
N LEU A 280 0.02 14.29 21.52
CA LEU A 280 -0.65 14.74 20.32
C LEU A 280 -0.42 16.24 20.11
N PRO A 281 0.00 16.66 18.91
CA PRO A 281 0.25 18.06 18.62
C PRO A 281 -1.02 18.89 18.83
N HIS A 282 -0.87 20.12 19.31
CA HIS A 282 -1.99 21.07 19.32
C HIS A 282 -2.19 21.60 17.90
N ILE A 283 -3.34 21.28 17.30
CA ILE A 283 -3.60 21.56 15.89
C ILE A 283 -4.15 22.99 15.76
N THR A 284 -3.35 23.87 15.16
CA THR A 284 -3.68 25.29 14.87
C THR A 284 -3.42 25.61 13.40
N ALA A 285 -3.83 26.79 12.94
CA ALA A 285 -3.44 27.29 11.63
C ALA A 285 -1.91 27.33 11.45
N GLU A 286 -1.18 27.80 12.48
CA GLU A 286 0.29 27.84 12.49
C GLU A 286 0.91 26.44 12.38
N TYR A 287 0.38 25.48 13.13
CA TYR A 287 0.82 24.09 13.03
C TYR A 287 0.62 23.53 11.62
N CYS A 288 -0.51 23.84 10.96
CA CYS A 288 -0.78 23.33 9.62
C CYS A 288 0.20 23.91 8.59
N ILE A 289 0.50 25.21 8.63
CA ILE A 289 1.46 25.82 7.70
C ILE A 289 2.90 25.40 7.99
N ASP A 290 3.28 25.20 9.26
CA ASP A 290 4.55 24.58 9.65
C ASP A 290 4.66 23.17 9.09
N ARG A 291 3.58 22.39 9.20
CA ARG A 291 3.55 21.01 8.70
C ARG A 291 3.65 20.97 7.18
N LEU A 292 3.00 21.88 6.46
CA LEU A 292 3.15 22.02 5.02
C LEU A 292 4.60 22.37 4.64
N GLU A 293 5.24 23.33 5.31
CA GLU A 293 6.65 23.66 5.05
C GLU A 293 7.59 22.46 5.31
N GLN A 294 7.30 21.65 6.33
CA GLN A 294 8.07 20.44 6.61
C GLN A 294 7.87 19.36 5.54
N LEU A 295 6.66 19.25 4.99
CA LEU A 295 6.32 18.27 3.96
C LEU A 295 6.77 18.70 2.55
N GLN A 296 7.02 19.99 2.32
CA GLN A 296 7.51 20.48 1.03
C GLN A 296 8.95 20.01 0.78
N VAL A 297 9.20 19.48 -0.41
CA VAL A 297 10.50 18.93 -0.80
C VAL A 297 11.53 20.05 -0.92
N LYS A 298 12.63 19.91 -0.16
CA LYS A 298 13.78 20.84 -0.18
C LYS A 298 14.97 20.28 -0.97
N ASN A 299 15.26 19.01 -0.77
CA ASN A 299 16.30 18.28 -1.47
C ASN A 299 15.99 16.78 -1.34
N ASP A 300 15.75 16.12 -2.46
CA ASP A 300 15.44 14.70 -2.52
C ASP A 300 15.96 14.11 -3.84
N ALA A 301 16.37 12.83 -3.82
CA ALA A 301 16.91 12.18 -5.02
C ALA A 301 15.83 11.79 -6.04
N PHE A 302 14.59 11.63 -5.59
CA PHE A 302 13.45 11.22 -6.41
C PHE A 302 12.47 12.38 -6.66
N TYR A 303 12.07 13.08 -5.60
CA TYR A 303 11.07 14.14 -5.71
C TYR A 303 11.69 15.45 -6.20
N THR A 304 10.92 16.18 -7.02
CA THR A 304 11.35 17.50 -7.48
C THR A 304 11.21 18.53 -6.37
N GLU A 305 12.22 19.39 -6.24
CA GLU A 305 12.23 20.50 -5.29
C GLU A 305 10.97 21.37 -5.43
N GLY A 306 10.43 21.82 -4.30
CA GLY A 306 9.23 22.64 -4.25
C GLY A 306 7.90 21.87 -4.26
N LEU A 307 7.89 20.61 -4.72
CA LEU A 307 6.69 19.78 -4.72
C LEU A 307 6.31 19.24 -3.33
N PHE A 308 5.07 18.79 -3.23
CA PHE A 308 4.60 17.99 -2.09
C PHE A 308 4.58 16.49 -2.45
N PRO A 309 5.20 15.61 -1.63
CA PRO A 309 5.26 14.19 -1.90
C PRO A 309 3.90 13.56 -2.10
N THR A 310 3.80 12.72 -3.12
CA THR A 310 2.64 11.88 -3.39
C THR A 310 3.09 10.42 -3.51
N LYS A 311 2.25 9.52 -3.02
CA LYS A 311 2.46 8.07 -3.15
C LYS A 311 1.27 7.42 -3.84
N ARG A 312 1.57 6.45 -4.69
CA ARG A 312 0.62 5.62 -5.41
C ARG A 312 0.54 4.24 -4.76
N PHE A 313 -0.66 3.81 -4.43
CA PHE A 313 -0.91 2.54 -3.76
C PHE A 313 -1.66 1.60 -4.69
N TRP A 314 -1.36 0.30 -4.59
CA TRP A 314 -2.09 -0.74 -5.30
C TRP A 314 -2.25 -1.97 -4.44
N ALA A 315 -3.44 -2.17 -3.86
CA ALA A 315 -3.83 -3.26 -2.96
C ALA A 315 -3.00 -3.37 -1.65
N SER A 316 -1.72 -3.01 -1.67
CA SER A 316 -0.82 -2.91 -0.54
C SER A 316 -0.95 -1.56 0.16
N LYS A 317 -0.52 -1.52 1.41
CA LYS A 317 -0.37 -0.27 2.18
C LYS A 317 0.98 0.37 2.00
N LYS A 318 1.87 -0.24 1.21
CA LYS A 318 3.14 0.33 0.80
C LYS A 318 2.93 1.20 -0.44
N GLY A 319 3.07 2.50 -0.25
CA GLY A 319 2.96 3.46 -1.35
C GLY A 319 4.24 3.49 -2.18
N ASN A 320 4.11 3.42 -3.50
CA ASN A 320 5.20 3.73 -4.42
C ASN A 320 5.29 5.24 -4.60
N GLU A 321 6.50 5.79 -4.49
CA GLU A 321 6.69 7.23 -4.69
C GLU A 321 6.29 7.63 -6.11
N ASP A 322 5.54 8.73 -6.23
CA ASP A 322 5.03 9.26 -7.49
C ASP A 322 5.19 10.78 -7.52
N ASN A 323 5.81 11.29 -8.58
CA ASN A 323 6.17 12.69 -8.73
C ASN A 323 5.13 13.45 -9.59
N GLY A 324 3.84 13.14 -9.40
CA GLY A 324 2.73 13.75 -10.12
C GLY A 324 2.39 15.17 -9.64
N VAL A 325 1.91 16.03 -10.54
CA VAL A 325 1.68 17.46 -10.24
C VAL A 325 0.37 17.76 -9.50
N PHE A 326 -0.63 16.89 -9.63
CA PHE A 326 -2.00 17.16 -9.15
C PHE A 326 -2.07 17.62 -7.69
N ALA A 327 -1.47 16.86 -6.76
CA ALA A 327 -1.47 17.17 -5.34
C ALA A 327 -0.82 18.53 -5.05
N ASN A 328 0.27 18.83 -5.78
CA ASN A 328 0.96 20.10 -5.67
C ASN A 328 0.12 21.27 -6.21
N ALA A 329 -0.57 21.08 -7.34
CA ALA A 329 -1.45 22.08 -7.93
C ALA A 329 -2.63 22.45 -7.01
N ILE A 330 -3.30 21.46 -6.41
CA ILE A 330 -4.40 21.74 -5.49
C ILE A 330 -3.93 22.40 -4.19
N ILE A 331 -2.79 21.99 -3.63
CA ILE A 331 -2.22 22.64 -2.43
C ILE A 331 -1.86 24.09 -2.75
N ALA A 332 -1.19 24.34 -3.88
CA ALA A 332 -0.83 25.70 -4.31
C ALA A 332 -2.08 26.58 -4.50
N TYR A 333 -3.15 26.05 -5.11
CA TYR A 333 -4.42 26.77 -5.21
C TYR A 333 -5.02 27.08 -3.83
N ILE A 334 -5.07 26.10 -2.91
CA ILE A 334 -5.57 26.32 -1.55
C ILE A 334 -4.75 27.40 -0.85
N LEU A 335 -3.42 27.30 -0.86
CA LEU A 335 -2.50 28.27 -0.26
C LEU A 335 -2.74 29.68 -0.78
N ARG A 336 -2.91 29.85 -2.10
CA ARG A 336 -3.26 31.13 -2.72
C ARG A 336 -4.59 31.67 -2.17
N THR A 337 -5.66 30.88 -2.18
CA THR A 337 -6.98 31.33 -1.71
C THR A 337 -7.00 31.65 -0.21
N VAL A 338 -6.23 30.92 0.61
CA VAL A 338 -6.06 31.23 2.02
C VAL A 338 -5.27 32.53 2.19
N ASN A 339 -4.22 32.75 1.39
CA ASN A 339 -3.41 33.97 1.44
C ASN A 339 -4.20 35.23 1.06
N GLU A 340 -5.14 35.10 0.11
CA GLU A 340 -6.05 36.19 -0.27
C GLU A 340 -6.98 36.61 0.88
N ARG A 341 -7.37 35.67 1.76
CA ARG A 341 -8.19 35.96 2.95
C ARG A 341 -7.35 36.41 4.14
N HIS A 342 -6.22 35.75 4.37
CA HIS A 342 -5.31 35.93 5.50
C HIS A 342 -3.86 35.93 5.01
N PRO A 343 -3.32 37.11 4.63
CA PRO A 343 -1.96 37.22 4.13
C PRO A 343 -0.93 36.73 5.15
N ASN A 344 -0.03 35.84 4.72
CA ASN A 344 1.04 35.31 5.56
C ASN A 344 2.33 35.14 4.72
N PRO A 345 3.48 35.73 5.11
CA PRO A 345 4.74 35.60 4.36
C PRO A 345 5.20 34.16 4.16
N LYS A 346 4.95 33.28 5.13
CA LYS A 346 5.26 31.85 5.05
C LYS A 346 4.41 31.17 3.97
N ASN A 347 3.15 31.56 3.85
CA ASN A 347 2.22 31.04 2.84
C ASN A 347 2.72 31.41 1.43
N VAL A 348 3.11 32.68 1.24
CA VAL A 348 3.70 33.16 -0.02
C VAL A 348 4.99 32.41 -0.37
N SER A 349 5.87 32.17 0.61
CA SER A 349 7.12 31.42 0.42
C SER A 349 6.87 29.97 -0.06
N ILE A 350 5.98 29.25 0.62
CA ILE A 350 5.62 27.87 0.26
C ILE A 350 4.95 27.84 -1.12
N LEU A 351 4.01 28.76 -1.39
CA LEU A 351 3.32 28.89 -2.66
C LEU A 351 4.30 29.11 -3.83
N ASN A 352 5.23 30.05 -3.69
CA ASN A 352 6.20 30.37 -4.75
C ASN A 352 7.08 29.15 -5.11
N LYS A 353 7.49 28.37 -4.11
CA LYS A 353 8.22 27.12 -4.33
C LYS A 353 7.35 26.04 -4.97
N ALA A 354 6.06 25.99 -4.64
CA ALA A 354 5.15 25.01 -5.21
C ALA A 354 4.83 25.29 -6.69
N ILE A 355 4.81 26.55 -7.13
CA ILE A 355 4.47 26.89 -8.53
C ILE A 355 5.65 26.75 -9.51
N GLU A 356 6.89 26.82 -9.02
CA GLU A 356 8.11 26.79 -9.83
C GLU A 356 8.23 25.52 -10.71
N PRO A 357 7.95 24.31 -10.21
CA PRO A 357 8.13 23.08 -10.99
C PRO A 357 7.09 22.87 -12.09
N PHE A 358 6.01 23.66 -12.15
CA PHE A 358 4.90 23.42 -13.08
C PHE A 358 5.32 23.38 -14.56
N GLU A 359 6.35 24.12 -14.97
CA GLU A 359 6.82 24.06 -16.38
C GLU A 359 7.42 22.70 -16.75
N LEU A 360 7.85 21.88 -15.80
CA LEU A 360 8.35 20.52 -16.07
C LEU A 360 7.24 19.57 -16.54
N TYR A 361 5.99 19.92 -16.28
CA TYR A 361 4.79 19.14 -16.60
C TYR A 361 4.09 19.62 -17.87
N ARG A 362 4.60 20.68 -18.51
CA ARG A 362 4.00 21.25 -19.72
C ARG A 362 3.98 20.22 -20.84
N ASN A 363 2.99 20.26 -21.72
CA ASN A 363 2.85 19.36 -22.86
C ASN A 363 4.18 19.00 -23.54
N ILE A 364 4.33 17.74 -23.97
CA ILE A 364 5.56 17.21 -24.60
C ILE A 364 6.01 17.98 -25.86
N HIS A 365 5.11 18.73 -26.50
CA HIS A 365 5.35 19.57 -27.67
C HIS A 365 5.38 21.07 -27.34
N GLY A 366 5.33 21.44 -26.06
CA GLY A 366 5.34 22.83 -25.60
C GLY A 366 3.99 23.56 -25.73
N GLU A 367 2.90 22.83 -26.00
CA GLU A 367 1.55 23.40 -26.02
C GLU A 367 1.13 23.93 -24.62
N ALA A 368 0.08 24.75 -24.58
CA ALA A 368 -0.47 25.32 -23.35
C ALA A 368 -1.44 24.34 -22.67
N SER A 369 -0.92 23.17 -22.32
CA SER A 369 -1.58 22.13 -21.53
C SER A 369 -0.54 21.43 -20.67
N TYR A 370 -0.98 20.72 -19.63
CA TYR A 370 -0.10 20.09 -18.66
C TYR A 370 -0.46 18.60 -18.48
N ASN A 371 0.57 17.80 -18.29
CA ASN A 371 0.50 16.37 -18.04
C ASN A 371 0.60 16.09 -16.54
N PHE A 372 0.01 14.98 -16.10
CA PHE A 372 0.11 14.54 -14.71
C PHE A 372 1.56 14.26 -14.29
N TRP A 373 2.38 13.69 -15.19
CA TRP A 373 3.80 13.44 -14.97
C TRP A 373 4.67 14.40 -15.77
N GLN A 374 5.91 14.59 -15.30
CA GLN A 374 6.87 15.44 -16.01
C GLN A 374 7.12 14.94 -17.43
N THR A 375 7.18 15.89 -18.34
CA THR A 375 7.42 15.71 -19.78
C THR A 375 8.84 16.16 -20.12
N VAL A 376 9.32 17.22 -19.45
CA VAL A 376 10.69 17.72 -19.51
C VAL A 376 11.56 16.81 -18.63
N GLY A 377 12.71 16.40 -19.13
CA GLY A 377 13.58 15.43 -18.45
C GLY A 377 13.13 13.96 -18.59
N LYS A 378 12.02 13.67 -19.31
CA LYS A 378 11.52 12.32 -19.63
C LYS A 378 11.31 11.41 -18.42
N ALA A 379 10.78 11.93 -17.32
CA ALA A 379 10.37 11.09 -16.19
C ALA A 379 9.30 10.10 -16.66
N LEU A 380 9.52 8.79 -16.49
CA LEU A 380 8.57 7.78 -16.94
C LEU A 380 7.27 7.82 -16.12
N PRO A 381 6.11 7.56 -16.73
CA PRO A 381 4.84 7.46 -16.00
C PRO A 381 4.87 6.25 -15.05
N PHE A 382 4.07 6.28 -13.99
CA PHE A 382 4.05 5.24 -12.95
C PHE A 382 5.46 4.86 -12.44
N PRO A 383 6.24 5.84 -11.94
CA PRO A 383 7.56 5.58 -11.40
C PRO A 383 7.53 4.50 -10.32
N ASN A 384 8.65 3.82 -10.15
CA ASN A 384 8.82 2.69 -9.23
C ASN A 384 7.90 1.48 -9.53
N SER A 385 7.21 1.45 -10.68
CA SER A 385 6.50 0.24 -11.16
C SER A 385 7.39 -0.63 -12.04
N ILE A 386 7.40 -1.94 -11.79
CA ILE A 386 8.09 -2.89 -12.67
C ILE A 386 7.35 -3.08 -14.01
N LEU A 387 6.02 -2.98 -14.02
CA LEU A 387 5.19 -3.28 -15.21
C LEU A 387 4.71 -2.04 -15.96
N LEU A 388 4.40 -0.95 -15.22
CA LEU A 388 3.74 0.24 -15.77
C LEU A 388 4.71 1.39 -16.07
N CYS A 389 5.99 1.27 -15.69
CA CYS A 389 7.01 2.30 -15.93
C CYS A 389 7.53 2.26 -17.37
N ARG A 390 6.66 2.61 -18.33
CA ARG A 390 6.98 2.69 -19.76
C ARG A 390 6.21 3.82 -20.41
N GLU A 391 6.86 4.50 -21.35
CA GLU A 391 6.30 5.69 -22.02
C GLU A 391 4.95 5.44 -22.73
N GLN A 392 4.72 4.21 -23.21
CA GLN A 392 3.45 3.81 -23.81
C GLN A 392 2.24 3.89 -22.85
N TYR A 393 2.47 3.93 -21.54
CA TYR A 393 1.42 4.07 -20.52
C TYR A 393 1.23 5.53 -20.08
N ARG A 394 1.94 6.49 -20.68
CA ARG A 394 1.74 7.90 -20.37
C ARG A 394 0.35 8.32 -20.79
N LEU A 395 -0.36 8.93 -19.85
CA LEU A 395 -1.68 9.47 -20.12
C LEU A 395 -1.55 10.76 -20.94
N PRO A 396 -2.57 11.10 -21.74
CA PRO A 396 -2.67 12.41 -22.36
C PRO A 396 -2.62 13.52 -21.32
N ASP A 397 -2.39 14.75 -21.77
CA ASP A 397 -2.53 15.91 -20.88
C ASP A 397 -3.92 15.97 -20.25
N ASP A 398 -3.98 16.57 -19.08
CA ASP A 398 -5.15 16.53 -18.20
C ASP A 398 -5.78 17.92 -18.10
N PHE A 399 -7.10 18.00 -18.27
CA PHE A 399 -7.82 19.27 -18.14
C PHE A 399 -7.79 19.79 -16.70
N ASP A 400 -7.80 18.89 -15.72
CA ASP A 400 -7.84 19.24 -14.31
C ASP A 400 -6.51 19.85 -13.84
N ASP A 401 -5.39 19.15 -14.09
CA ASP A 401 -4.04 19.64 -13.83
C ASP A 401 -3.81 20.98 -14.54
N THR A 402 -4.21 21.08 -15.82
CA THR A 402 -4.07 22.31 -16.59
C THR A 402 -4.85 23.47 -15.97
N ALA A 403 -6.09 23.25 -15.53
CA ALA A 403 -6.91 24.28 -14.89
C ALA A 403 -6.35 24.66 -13.51
N LEU A 404 -6.04 23.67 -12.67
CA LEU A 404 -5.54 23.87 -11.30
C LEU A 404 -4.18 24.56 -11.28
N ILE A 405 -3.28 24.25 -12.22
CA ILE A 405 -1.99 24.94 -12.37
C ILE A 405 -2.19 26.43 -12.65
N GLN A 406 -3.10 26.79 -13.56
CA GLN A 406 -3.35 28.20 -13.88
C GLN A 406 -4.12 28.93 -12.80
N LEU A 407 -5.00 28.22 -12.09
CA LEU A 407 -5.59 28.72 -10.86
C LEU A 407 -4.48 28.98 -9.82
N ALA A 408 -3.61 28.02 -9.51
CA ALA A 408 -2.54 28.21 -8.54
C ALA A 408 -1.58 29.38 -8.84
N ARG A 409 -1.29 29.64 -10.13
CA ARG A 409 -0.36 30.71 -10.56
C ARG A 409 -0.87 32.14 -10.40
N GLY A 410 -2.17 32.35 -10.15
CA GLY A 410 -2.72 33.70 -10.26
C GLY A 410 -2.75 34.18 -11.73
N PRO A 411 -2.89 35.49 -12.00
CA PRO A 411 -2.84 36.03 -13.36
C PRO A 411 -1.57 35.60 -14.10
N ASN A 412 -1.70 34.95 -15.26
CA ASN A 412 -0.56 34.40 -16.00
C ASN A 412 -0.69 34.63 -17.52
N ALA A 413 0.43 34.89 -18.20
CA ALA A 413 0.46 35.11 -19.64
C ALA A 413 -0.04 33.89 -20.47
N MET A 414 0.03 32.68 -19.92
CA MET A 414 -0.46 31.46 -20.57
C MET A 414 -1.97 31.23 -20.45
N ASP A 415 -2.69 32.00 -19.63
CA ASP A 415 -4.11 31.78 -19.35
C ASP A 415 -4.95 31.75 -20.64
N GLN A 416 -4.71 32.69 -21.55
CA GLN A 416 -5.43 32.77 -22.83
C GLN A 416 -5.10 31.58 -23.74
N ALA A 417 -3.84 31.16 -23.79
CA ALA A 417 -3.42 30.04 -24.62
C ALA A 417 -4.01 28.71 -24.11
N VAL A 418 -4.04 28.51 -22.78
CA VAL A 418 -4.72 27.38 -22.14
C VAL A 418 -6.20 27.37 -22.50
N ARG A 419 -6.85 28.54 -22.35
CA ARG A 419 -8.26 28.73 -22.66
C ARG A 419 -8.59 28.35 -24.10
N ASP A 420 -7.83 28.87 -25.05
CA ASP A 420 -8.00 28.61 -26.48
C ASP A 420 -7.74 27.13 -26.81
N GLY A 421 -6.75 26.52 -26.16
CA GLY A 421 -6.46 25.09 -26.25
C GLY A 421 -7.64 24.22 -25.81
N MET A 422 -8.20 24.49 -24.61
CA MET A 422 -9.37 23.78 -24.07
C MET A 422 -10.59 23.87 -25.00
N LEU A 423 -10.88 25.06 -25.53
CA LEU A 423 -11.98 25.31 -26.45
C LEU A 423 -11.79 24.57 -27.77
N LYS A 424 -10.64 24.76 -28.41
CA LYS A 424 -10.28 24.10 -29.67
C LYS A 424 -10.40 22.60 -29.55
N TYR A 425 -9.90 22.05 -28.45
CA TYR A 425 -9.92 20.63 -28.18
C TYR A 425 -11.36 20.08 -28.03
N THR A 426 -12.19 20.76 -27.25
CA THR A 426 -13.57 20.37 -26.98
C THR A 426 -14.45 20.46 -28.23
N MET A 427 -14.16 21.43 -29.10
CA MET A 427 -14.94 21.69 -30.32
C MET A 427 -14.57 20.78 -31.50
N ARG A 428 -13.61 19.87 -31.36
CA ARG A 428 -13.17 18.98 -32.46
C ARG A 428 -14.33 18.15 -33.04
N PRO A 429 -14.37 17.96 -34.38
CA PRO A 429 -15.47 17.24 -35.04
C PRO A 429 -15.43 15.74 -34.78
N ASP A 430 -14.24 15.16 -34.61
CA ASP A 430 -13.96 13.73 -34.39
C ASP A 430 -14.10 13.29 -32.93
N ARG A 431 -14.75 14.11 -32.08
CA ARG A 431 -15.00 13.81 -30.68
C ARG A 431 -15.88 12.56 -30.54
N LYS A 432 -15.42 11.57 -29.80
CA LYS A 432 -16.21 10.39 -29.41
C LYS A 432 -17.01 10.70 -28.14
N VAL A 433 -18.33 10.49 -28.17
CA VAL A 433 -19.21 10.67 -26.99
C VAL A 433 -19.11 9.45 -26.08
N VAL A 434 -19.15 9.68 -24.77
CA VAL A 434 -19.16 8.60 -23.76
C VAL A 434 -20.53 7.93 -23.76
N GLU A 435 -20.61 6.67 -24.19
CA GLU A 435 -21.89 5.98 -24.31
C GLU A 435 -22.53 5.66 -22.94
N HIS A 436 -21.70 5.24 -21.97
CA HIS A 436 -22.14 4.70 -20.68
C HIS A 436 -22.10 5.67 -19.48
N SER A 437 -21.84 6.97 -19.70
CA SER A 437 -21.86 7.93 -18.59
C SER A 437 -23.30 8.26 -18.14
N PRO A 438 -23.59 8.26 -16.82
CA PRO A 438 -24.90 8.66 -16.30
C PRO A 438 -25.18 10.17 -16.46
N ILE A 439 -24.17 10.96 -16.85
CA ILE A 439 -24.28 12.42 -16.97
C ILE A 439 -25.21 12.78 -18.15
N LYS A 440 -26.28 13.52 -17.86
CA LYS A 440 -27.18 14.08 -18.89
C LYS A 440 -26.46 15.13 -19.73
N HIS A 441 -26.91 15.29 -20.98
CA HIS A 441 -26.30 16.18 -21.98
C HIS A 441 -24.82 15.89 -22.33
N ARG A 442 -24.28 14.74 -21.95
CA ARG A 442 -22.93 14.27 -22.33
C ARG A 442 -22.61 14.29 -23.83
N SER A 443 -23.63 14.20 -24.67
CA SER A 443 -23.51 14.29 -26.13
C SER A 443 -23.25 15.70 -26.64
N LYS A 444 -23.53 16.74 -25.84
CA LYS A 444 -23.16 18.13 -26.16
C LYS A 444 -21.63 18.31 -26.10
N LYS A 445 -21.14 19.41 -26.68
CA LYS A 445 -19.72 19.82 -26.60
C LYS A 445 -19.43 20.33 -25.18
N VAL A 446 -18.98 19.46 -24.29
CA VAL A 446 -18.62 19.73 -22.89
C VAL A 446 -17.17 19.40 -22.64
N TYR A 447 -16.56 19.99 -21.61
CA TYR A 447 -15.20 19.66 -21.23
C TYR A 447 -15.06 18.19 -20.81
N GLU A 448 -13.98 17.58 -21.24
CA GLU A 448 -13.63 16.18 -21.00
C GLU A 448 -12.48 16.10 -19.99
N THR A 449 -12.19 14.91 -19.46
CA THR A 449 -11.07 14.75 -18.53
C THR A 449 -9.71 14.96 -19.21
N TRP A 450 -9.54 14.43 -20.42
CA TRP A 450 -8.22 14.32 -21.06
C TRP A 450 -8.14 15.01 -22.42
N TYR A 451 -6.95 15.47 -22.79
CA TYR A 451 -6.59 15.86 -24.17
C TYR A 451 -6.38 14.64 -25.10
N ALA A 452 -7.23 13.62 -25.03
CA ALA A 452 -7.09 12.32 -25.73
C ALA A 452 -7.79 12.15 -27.10
N LYS A 453 -7.04 12.10 -28.21
CA LYS A 453 -7.66 11.93 -29.56
C LYS A 453 -8.11 10.50 -29.88
N LYS A 454 -7.40 9.48 -29.35
CA LYS A 454 -7.53 8.07 -29.79
C LYS A 454 -8.35 7.17 -28.87
N MET A 455 -8.41 7.48 -27.57
CA MET A 455 -9.20 6.71 -26.59
C MET A 455 -10.61 7.29 -26.43
N GLN A 456 -11.51 6.48 -25.89
CA GLN A 456 -12.83 6.96 -25.47
C GLN A 456 -12.62 8.03 -24.39
N GLN A 457 -13.28 9.16 -24.60
CA GLN A 457 -13.22 10.27 -23.67
C GLN A 457 -14.04 9.93 -22.43
N GLU A 458 -13.63 10.45 -21.29
CA GLU A 458 -14.35 10.29 -20.04
C GLU A 458 -14.84 11.65 -19.56
N LEU A 459 -15.97 11.65 -18.87
CA LEU A 459 -16.51 12.83 -18.22
C LEU A 459 -16.33 12.67 -16.72
N ASP A 460 -15.82 13.73 -16.11
CA ASP A 460 -15.61 13.80 -14.67
C ASP A 460 -16.12 15.15 -14.16
N VAL A 461 -17.04 15.10 -13.18
CA VAL A 461 -17.67 16.29 -12.59
C VAL A 461 -16.66 17.18 -11.87
N VAL A 462 -15.63 16.62 -11.24
CA VAL A 462 -14.60 17.41 -10.55
C VAL A 462 -13.77 18.17 -11.56
N VAL A 463 -13.38 17.52 -12.66
CA VAL A 463 -12.61 18.16 -13.74
C VAL A 463 -13.43 19.27 -14.40
N MET A 464 -14.70 18.99 -14.74
CA MET A 464 -15.61 20.00 -15.28
C MET A 464 -15.78 21.19 -14.33
N ALA A 465 -15.87 20.94 -13.02
CA ALA A 465 -15.99 22.01 -12.02
C ALA A 465 -14.72 22.87 -11.95
N ASN A 466 -13.53 22.27 -11.96
CA ASN A 466 -12.26 23.00 -11.90
C ASN A 466 -11.97 23.79 -13.18
N VAL A 467 -12.32 23.26 -14.36
CA VAL A 467 -12.24 24.01 -15.63
C VAL A 467 -13.19 25.21 -15.62
N MET A 468 -14.44 25.02 -15.17
CA MET A 468 -15.38 26.13 -15.06
C MET A 468 -14.95 27.16 -14.01
N LEU A 469 -14.33 26.72 -12.91
CA LEU A 469 -13.76 27.60 -11.89
C LEU A 469 -12.63 28.46 -12.49
N PHE A 470 -11.74 27.88 -13.31
CA PHE A 470 -10.73 28.63 -14.07
C PHE A 470 -11.38 29.68 -14.99
N VAL A 471 -12.39 29.31 -15.78
CA VAL A 471 -13.08 30.25 -16.68
C VAL A 471 -13.70 31.43 -15.92
N ILE A 472 -14.32 31.16 -14.76
CA ILE A 472 -14.98 32.16 -13.93
C ILE A 472 -13.98 33.08 -13.22
N GLU A 473 -12.98 32.51 -12.53
CA GLU A 473 -12.00 33.31 -11.76
C GLU A 473 -11.15 34.20 -12.68
N LYS A 474 -10.85 33.76 -13.90
CA LYS A 474 -10.11 34.56 -14.89
C LYS A 474 -11.00 35.56 -15.65
N GLY A 475 -12.30 35.58 -15.39
CA GLY A 475 -13.22 36.58 -15.93
C GLY A 475 -13.54 36.42 -17.42
N TYR A 476 -13.39 35.22 -17.99
CA TYR A 476 -13.66 34.98 -19.41
C TYR A 476 -15.16 35.05 -19.75
N SER A 477 -15.45 35.41 -21.01
CA SER A 477 -16.79 35.30 -21.56
C SER A 477 -17.14 33.84 -21.86
N TYR A 478 -18.41 33.47 -21.64
CA TYR A 478 -18.87 32.10 -21.82
C TYR A 478 -19.16 31.80 -23.29
N GLN A 479 -18.42 30.83 -23.82
CA GLN A 479 -18.61 30.22 -25.12
C GLN A 479 -19.44 28.93 -25.01
N THR A 480 -19.70 28.30 -26.15
CA THR A 480 -20.56 27.11 -26.26
C THR A 480 -20.14 25.97 -25.31
N PRO A 481 -18.84 25.57 -25.23
CA PRO A 481 -18.45 24.52 -24.30
C PRO A 481 -18.70 24.84 -22.82
N ASP A 482 -18.53 26.10 -22.43
CA ASP A 482 -18.77 26.52 -21.05
C ASP A 482 -20.25 26.41 -20.70
N ARG A 483 -21.13 26.90 -21.57
CA ARG A 483 -22.58 26.86 -21.37
C ARG A 483 -23.08 25.43 -21.27
N HIS A 484 -22.64 24.56 -22.16
CA HIS A 484 -23.00 23.14 -22.11
C HIS A 484 -22.45 22.46 -20.84
N THR A 485 -21.22 22.78 -20.44
CA THR A 485 -20.63 22.22 -19.21
C THR A 485 -21.40 22.69 -17.98
N MET A 486 -21.77 23.97 -17.91
CA MET A 486 -22.64 24.51 -16.87
C MET A 486 -24.00 23.81 -16.84
N ASP A 487 -24.66 23.61 -17.99
CA ASP A 487 -25.91 22.84 -18.07
C ASP A 487 -25.75 21.43 -17.48
N CYS A 488 -24.65 20.73 -17.82
CA CYS A 488 -24.36 19.41 -17.26
C CYS A 488 -24.22 19.47 -15.74
N LEU A 489 -23.39 20.38 -15.21
CA LEU A 489 -23.18 20.53 -13.77
C LEU A 489 -24.48 20.91 -13.03
N LYS A 490 -25.31 21.78 -13.62
CA LYS A 490 -26.62 22.14 -13.06
C LYS A 490 -27.53 20.93 -12.93
N ASN A 491 -27.56 20.06 -13.94
CA ASN A 491 -28.34 18.82 -13.89
C ASN A 491 -27.78 17.82 -12.88
N VAL A 492 -26.46 17.65 -12.83
CA VAL A 492 -25.78 16.77 -11.86
C VAL A 492 -26.15 17.17 -10.42
N ILE A 493 -26.08 18.47 -10.08
CA ILE A 493 -26.46 18.97 -8.75
C ILE A 493 -27.93 18.70 -8.46
N ASN A 494 -28.82 18.98 -9.41
CA ASN A 494 -30.26 18.76 -9.24
C ASN A 494 -30.62 17.28 -9.02
N GLU A 495 -29.92 16.36 -9.68
CA GLU A 495 -30.14 14.92 -9.55
C GLU A 495 -29.57 14.33 -8.24
N GLY A 496 -28.41 14.82 -7.80
CA GLY A 496 -27.76 14.40 -6.56
C GLY A 496 -27.30 12.94 -6.49
N GLN A 497 -27.36 12.18 -7.60
CA GLN A 497 -27.06 10.74 -7.60
C GLN A 497 -25.59 10.41 -7.30
N TYR A 498 -24.67 11.35 -7.49
CA TYR A 498 -23.26 11.20 -7.14
C TYR A 498 -23.02 10.99 -5.63
N VAL A 499 -23.99 11.31 -4.77
CA VAL A 499 -23.93 11.00 -3.34
C VAL A 499 -23.97 9.48 -3.11
N LYS A 500 -24.77 8.75 -3.90
CA LYS A 500 -24.91 7.29 -3.81
C LYS A 500 -23.97 6.52 -4.75
N TYR A 501 -23.68 7.11 -5.91
CA TYR A 501 -22.89 6.48 -6.96
C TYR A 501 -21.81 7.45 -7.50
N PRO A 502 -20.80 7.80 -6.66
CA PRO A 502 -19.80 8.81 -7.02
C PRO A 502 -18.96 8.41 -8.24
N ILE A 503 -18.59 7.13 -8.36
CA ILE A 503 -17.71 6.63 -9.43
C ILE A 503 -18.31 6.80 -10.85
N GLY A 504 -19.64 6.86 -10.98
CA GLY A 504 -20.28 7.12 -12.26
C GLY A 504 -20.20 8.58 -12.71
N TYR A 505 -20.01 9.50 -11.77
CA TYR A 505 -20.00 10.95 -12.03
C TYR A 505 -18.59 11.54 -11.97
N ALA A 506 -17.71 10.99 -11.15
CA ALA A 506 -16.30 11.34 -11.08
C ALA A 506 -15.45 10.06 -10.96
N PRO A 507 -15.13 9.40 -12.08
CA PRO A 507 -14.37 8.14 -12.09
C PRO A 507 -13.04 8.25 -11.34
N TYR A 508 -12.42 9.43 -11.39
CA TYR A 508 -11.12 9.71 -10.77
C TYR A 508 -11.21 10.22 -9.33
N TYR A 509 -12.43 10.49 -8.85
CA TYR A 509 -12.70 11.05 -7.52
C TYR A 509 -13.89 10.33 -6.87
N ASN A 510 -13.67 9.09 -6.44
CA ASN A 510 -14.73 8.18 -6.00
C ASN A 510 -15.37 8.49 -4.63
N ARG A 511 -15.13 9.67 -4.03
CA ARG A 511 -15.76 10.08 -2.76
C ARG A 511 -16.74 11.24 -2.97
N PRO A 512 -17.99 11.13 -2.46
CA PRO A 512 -18.97 12.21 -2.56
C PRO A 512 -18.48 13.54 -2.00
N ALA A 513 -17.70 13.53 -0.90
CA ALA A 513 -17.15 14.73 -0.28
C ALA A 513 -16.24 15.54 -1.23
N ILE A 514 -15.49 14.88 -2.13
CA ILE A 514 -14.63 15.56 -3.11
C ILE A 514 -15.47 16.25 -4.18
N ILE A 515 -16.50 15.57 -4.68
CA ILE A 515 -17.44 16.12 -5.67
C ILE A 515 -18.15 17.33 -5.09
N LEU A 516 -18.70 17.20 -3.87
CA LEU A 516 -19.37 18.28 -3.15
C LEU A 516 -18.46 19.48 -2.92
N TYR A 517 -17.21 19.24 -2.51
CA TYR A 517 -16.21 20.28 -2.30
C TYR A 517 -15.88 21.04 -3.58
N SER A 518 -15.63 20.34 -4.69
CA SER A 518 -15.33 20.97 -5.98
C SER A 518 -16.51 21.78 -6.53
N LEU A 519 -17.74 21.28 -6.41
CA LEU A 519 -18.94 22.03 -6.79
C LEU A 519 -19.15 23.27 -5.90
N ALA A 520 -18.92 23.16 -4.59
CA ALA A 520 -19.06 24.29 -3.68
C ALA A 520 -18.03 25.41 -3.97
N ARG A 521 -16.80 25.04 -4.35
CA ARG A 521 -15.79 26.00 -4.82
C ARG A 521 -16.27 26.77 -6.05
N LEU A 522 -16.78 26.05 -7.05
CA LEU A 522 -17.34 26.65 -8.27
C LEU A 522 -18.50 27.61 -7.95
N LEU A 523 -19.48 27.15 -7.18
CA LEU A 523 -20.68 27.93 -6.85
C LEU A 523 -20.39 29.17 -6.00
N ALA A 524 -19.33 29.13 -5.18
CA ALA A 524 -18.90 30.28 -4.40
C ALA A 524 -18.22 31.36 -5.25
N SER A 525 -17.54 30.97 -6.34
CA SER A 525 -16.87 31.90 -7.25
C SER A 525 -17.80 32.48 -8.33
N ASP A 526 -19.02 31.94 -8.49
CA ASP A 526 -20.01 32.40 -9.46
C ASP A 526 -20.67 33.74 -9.08
N LYS A 527 -20.02 34.83 -9.49
CA LYS A 527 -20.53 36.20 -9.29
C LYS A 527 -21.68 36.57 -10.24
N LYS A 528 -21.90 35.82 -11.32
CA LYS A 528 -22.95 36.10 -12.31
C LYS A 528 -24.28 35.41 -11.99
N GLY A 529 -24.30 34.55 -10.97
CA GLY A 529 -25.52 33.91 -10.48
C GLY A 529 -26.06 32.82 -11.40
N GLU A 530 -25.21 32.20 -12.21
CA GLU A 530 -25.55 31.08 -13.09
C GLU A 530 -26.07 29.86 -12.32
N PHE A 531 -25.56 29.63 -11.11
CA PHE A 531 -25.92 28.49 -10.24
C PHE A 531 -26.85 28.87 -9.08
N THR A 532 -27.50 30.05 -9.13
CA THR A 532 -28.39 30.53 -8.05
C THR A 532 -29.46 29.50 -7.67
N ALA A 533 -30.08 28.84 -8.67
CA ALA A 533 -31.11 27.83 -8.44
C ALA A 533 -30.57 26.53 -7.80
N GLN A 534 -29.30 26.19 -8.05
CA GLN A 534 -28.65 24.97 -7.56
C GLN A 534 -28.04 25.13 -6.18
N ARG A 535 -27.80 26.37 -5.72
CA ARG A 535 -27.11 26.66 -4.46
C ARG A 535 -27.77 25.98 -3.26
N GLN A 536 -29.09 26.12 -3.12
CA GLN A 536 -29.83 25.50 -2.01
C GLN A 536 -29.84 23.97 -2.07
N THR A 537 -29.92 23.41 -3.28
CA THR A 537 -29.81 21.96 -3.49
C THR A 537 -28.46 21.43 -3.03
N LEU A 538 -27.36 22.10 -3.39
CA LEU A 538 -26.02 21.70 -2.99
C LEU A 538 -25.82 21.84 -1.47
N ILE A 539 -26.31 22.92 -0.84
CA ILE A 539 -26.27 23.10 0.62
C ILE A 539 -26.98 21.95 1.34
N LYS A 540 -28.16 21.53 0.87
CA LYS A 540 -28.88 20.38 1.43
C LYS A 540 -28.06 19.09 1.35
N GLN A 541 -27.42 18.83 0.21
CA GLN A 541 -26.58 17.65 0.01
C GLN A 541 -25.29 17.70 0.86
N LEU A 542 -24.69 18.87 1.04
CA LEU A 542 -23.56 19.08 1.95
C LEU A 542 -23.96 18.76 3.41
N ARG A 543 -25.09 19.28 3.88
CA ARG A 543 -25.60 18.99 5.24
C ARG A 543 -25.89 17.50 5.43
N GLN A 544 -26.42 16.82 4.40
CA GLN A 544 -26.61 15.38 4.43
C GLN A 544 -25.26 14.63 4.52
N GLY A 545 -24.31 14.97 3.65
CA GLY A 545 -22.99 14.32 3.63
C GLY A 545 -22.23 14.49 4.95
N LEU A 546 -22.40 15.63 5.64
CA LEU A 546 -21.78 15.86 6.94
C LEU A 546 -22.26 14.87 8.03
N ASN A 547 -23.52 14.45 7.94
CA ASN A 547 -24.12 13.47 8.87
C ASN A 547 -23.79 12.02 8.51
N GLU A 548 -23.41 11.74 7.25
CA GLU A 548 -23.19 10.38 6.75
C GLU A 548 -21.72 9.92 6.85
N THR A 549 -20.77 10.85 6.87
CA THR A 549 -19.33 10.51 6.92
C THR A 549 -18.79 10.54 8.35
N ASP A 550 -17.94 9.57 8.70
CA ASP A 550 -17.17 9.55 9.95
C ASP A 550 -15.69 9.91 9.76
N HIS A 551 -15.27 10.14 8.51
CA HIS A 551 -13.90 10.44 8.15
C HIS A 551 -13.59 11.93 8.37
N SER A 552 -12.55 12.24 9.14
CA SER A 552 -12.25 13.60 9.60
C SER A 552 -12.01 14.57 8.44
N ILE A 553 -11.21 14.16 7.44
CA ILE A 553 -10.93 14.98 6.25
C ILE A 553 -12.19 15.25 5.42
N GLU A 554 -13.11 14.29 5.30
CA GLU A 554 -14.37 14.52 4.57
C GLU A 554 -15.27 15.51 5.31
N LYS A 555 -15.37 15.40 6.64
CA LYS A 555 -16.07 16.39 7.48
C LYS A 555 -15.48 17.79 7.28
N ILE A 556 -14.14 17.90 7.25
CA ILE A 556 -13.43 19.17 6.99
C ILE A 556 -13.79 19.72 5.60
N MET A 557 -13.73 18.90 4.55
CA MET A 557 -14.09 19.33 3.19
C MET A 557 -15.54 19.84 3.10
N ILE A 558 -16.48 19.12 3.70
CA ILE A 558 -17.90 19.47 3.69
C ILE A 558 -18.16 20.73 4.54
N ALA A 559 -17.56 20.83 5.72
CA ALA A 559 -17.69 22.01 6.58
C ALA A 559 -17.11 23.27 5.92
N THR A 560 -15.90 23.18 5.34
CA THR A 560 -15.30 24.26 4.56
C THR A 560 -16.18 24.67 3.39
N SER A 561 -16.87 23.71 2.74
CA SER A 561 -17.79 23.97 1.63
C SER A 561 -19.04 24.74 2.08
N LEU A 562 -19.63 24.37 3.22
CA LEU A 562 -20.75 25.10 3.82
C LEU A 562 -20.36 26.54 4.18
N LEU A 563 -19.24 26.70 4.90
CA LEU A 563 -18.71 28.02 5.29
C LEU A 563 -18.43 28.91 4.07
N ARG A 564 -17.85 28.32 3.01
CA ARG A 564 -17.61 29.02 1.74
C ARG A 564 -18.89 29.50 1.07
N LEU A 565 -19.99 28.75 1.21
CA LEU A 565 -21.31 29.14 0.70
C LEU A 565 -22.07 30.08 1.65
N GLY A 566 -21.44 30.55 2.74
CA GLY A 566 -22.03 31.47 3.71
C GLY A 566 -22.93 30.79 4.75
N GLU A 567 -22.87 29.46 4.85
CA GLU A 567 -23.62 28.68 5.83
C GLU A 567 -22.79 28.40 7.08
N THR A 568 -23.44 28.06 8.19
CA THR A 568 -22.75 27.57 9.40
C THR A 568 -22.42 26.08 9.29
N ALA A 569 -21.28 25.69 9.85
CA ALA A 569 -20.85 24.30 9.95
C ALA A 569 -20.20 24.04 11.30
N ASP A 570 -20.94 23.40 12.21
CA ASP A 570 -20.44 22.94 13.49
C ASP A 570 -19.94 21.50 13.34
N ILE A 571 -18.63 21.30 13.54
CA ILE A 571 -18.01 19.98 13.52
C ILE A 571 -17.19 19.77 14.79
N GLU A 572 -17.23 18.54 15.30
CA GLU A 572 -16.38 18.07 16.39
C GLU A 572 -15.42 17.02 15.82
N LEU A 573 -14.12 17.22 16.04
CA LEU A 573 -13.07 16.34 15.50
C LEU A 573 -12.26 15.71 16.63
N LEU A 574 -12.05 14.40 16.54
CA LEU A 574 -11.14 13.67 17.43
C LEU A 574 -9.71 13.84 16.92
N ARG A 575 -8.82 14.36 17.76
CA ARG A 575 -7.46 14.73 17.35
C ARG A 575 -6.64 13.55 16.83
N ASP A 576 -6.64 12.44 17.58
CA ASP A 576 -5.95 11.20 17.19
C ASP A 576 -6.39 10.71 15.81
N ARG A 577 -7.71 10.56 15.65
CA ARG A 577 -8.31 10.09 14.40
C ARG A 577 -7.98 11.01 13.24
N MET A 578 -8.01 12.32 13.44
CA MET A 578 -7.69 13.27 12.38
C MET A 578 -6.25 13.11 11.89
N ILE A 579 -5.27 12.94 12.79
CA ILE A 579 -3.87 12.74 12.41
C ILE A 579 -3.66 11.44 11.64
N ASP A 580 -4.41 10.39 11.94
CA ASP A 580 -4.36 9.13 11.17
C ASP A 580 -5.10 9.25 9.82
N ASP A 581 -6.21 9.99 9.79
CA ASP A 581 -6.97 10.29 8.58
C ASP A 581 -6.16 11.15 7.60
N THR A 582 -5.31 12.07 8.06
CA THR A 582 -4.47 12.89 7.15
C THR A 582 -3.50 12.04 6.34
N LYS A 583 -3.00 10.94 6.92
CA LYS A 583 -2.04 10.01 6.28
C LYS A 583 -2.72 8.99 5.36
N SER A 584 -3.98 8.67 5.64
CA SER A 584 -4.72 7.60 4.96
C SER A 584 -5.71 8.09 3.90
N PHE A 585 -6.05 9.39 3.91
CA PHE A 585 -6.96 9.97 2.93
C PHE A 585 -6.38 9.90 1.50
N ALA A 586 -7.21 9.43 0.57
CA ALA A 586 -6.90 9.41 -0.86
C ALA A 586 -7.78 10.43 -1.57
N TYR A 587 -7.17 11.50 -2.09
CA TYR A 587 -7.89 12.56 -2.80
C TYR A 587 -8.26 12.12 -4.22
N SER A 588 -7.42 11.34 -4.91
CA SER A 588 -7.73 10.82 -6.24
C SER A 588 -7.68 9.29 -6.25
N SER A 589 -8.56 8.69 -7.04
CA SER A 589 -8.74 7.26 -7.18
C SER A 589 -8.67 6.86 -8.65
N ASN A 590 -8.02 5.74 -8.92
CA ASN A 590 -8.32 4.83 -10.01
C ASN A 590 -8.29 5.37 -11.46
N ILE A 591 -7.17 5.15 -12.17
CA ILE A 591 -7.07 5.34 -13.62
C ILE A 591 -7.38 4.04 -14.40
N PHE A 592 -7.53 2.91 -13.71
CA PHE A 592 -7.76 1.60 -14.32
C PHE A 592 -9.04 0.97 -13.77
N PRO A 593 -10.17 0.98 -14.49
CA PRO A 593 -11.43 0.38 -14.03
C PRO A 593 -11.29 -1.07 -13.53
N THR A 594 -10.28 -1.81 -14.00
CA THR A 594 -9.95 -3.19 -13.61
C THR A 594 -9.11 -3.33 -12.33
N MET A 595 -8.64 -2.22 -11.72
CA MET A 595 -7.80 -2.21 -10.52
C MET A 595 -8.45 -1.38 -9.40
N PRO A 596 -9.47 -1.90 -8.71
CA PRO A 596 -10.31 -1.13 -7.79
C PRO A 596 -9.59 -0.54 -6.56
N ASN A 597 -8.35 -0.96 -6.27
CA ASN A 597 -7.54 -0.52 -5.13
C ASN A 597 -6.33 0.35 -5.53
N PHE A 598 -6.43 1.06 -6.66
CA PHE A 598 -5.38 1.95 -7.14
C PHE A 598 -5.70 3.40 -6.83
N TYR A 599 -4.88 4.10 -6.05
CA TYR A 599 -5.15 5.48 -5.63
C TYR A 599 -3.87 6.23 -5.27
N TRP A 600 -3.94 7.56 -5.27
CA TRP A 600 -2.85 8.42 -4.81
C TRP A 600 -3.19 9.06 -3.47
N ARG A 601 -2.18 9.18 -2.60
CA ARG A 601 -2.27 9.88 -1.32
C ARG A 601 -1.15 10.89 -1.20
N SER A 602 -1.47 12.02 -0.58
CA SER A 602 -0.51 13.02 -0.14
C SER A 602 -0.97 13.57 1.20
N GLU A 603 -0.16 13.37 2.24
CA GLU A 603 -0.43 13.90 3.58
C GLU A 603 -0.59 15.44 3.54
N ALA A 604 0.17 16.10 2.65
CA ALA A 604 0.16 17.54 2.50
C ALA A 604 -1.19 18.07 1.97
N VAL A 605 -1.89 17.32 1.11
CA VAL A 605 -3.24 17.71 0.65
C VAL A 605 -4.20 17.75 1.83
N SER A 606 -4.15 16.73 2.70
CA SER A 606 -4.97 16.69 3.91
C SER A 606 -4.69 17.88 4.82
N TRP A 607 -3.41 18.20 5.08
CA TRP A 607 -3.03 19.36 5.89
C TRP A 607 -3.41 20.70 5.25
N ALA A 608 -3.35 20.83 3.93
CA ALA A 608 -3.83 22.01 3.22
C ALA A 608 -5.35 22.19 3.38
N LEU A 609 -6.13 21.11 3.36
CA LEU A 609 -7.58 21.17 3.63
C LEU A 609 -7.88 21.57 5.08
N VAL A 610 -7.11 21.06 6.06
CA VAL A 610 -7.23 21.50 7.46
C VAL A 610 -6.89 22.98 7.60
N TYR A 611 -5.81 23.43 6.96
CA TYR A 611 -5.40 24.84 6.95
C TYR A 611 -6.46 25.74 6.30
N GLU A 612 -7.08 25.28 5.22
CA GLU A 612 -8.17 26.00 4.56
C GLU A 612 -9.38 26.18 5.49
N LEU A 613 -9.75 25.15 6.26
CA LEU A 613 -10.84 25.27 7.24
C LEU A 613 -10.55 26.36 8.29
N PHE A 614 -9.31 26.43 8.80
CA PHE A 614 -8.92 27.49 9.72
C PHE A 614 -9.06 28.90 9.13
N SER A 615 -8.94 29.05 7.80
CA SER A 615 -9.16 30.33 7.11
C SER A 615 -10.62 30.80 7.17
N PHE A 616 -11.57 29.88 7.38
CA PHE A 616 -13.00 30.18 7.52
C PHE A 616 -13.48 30.16 8.98
N ASN A 617 -12.95 29.24 9.79
CA ASN A 617 -13.33 29.07 11.18
C ASN A 617 -12.06 28.89 12.06
N PRO A 618 -11.58 29.93 12.75
CA PRO A 618 -10.40 29.83 13.60
C PRO A 618 -10.68 29.08 14.93
N THR A 619 -11.95 28.82 15.26
CA THR A 619 -12.39 28.31 16.58
C THR A 619 -12.85 26.84 16.55
N ILE A 620 -12.21 26.01 15.71
CA ILE A 620 -12.52 24.58 15.60
C ILE A 620 -12.34 23.89 16.96
N ARG A 621 -13.33 23.10 17.36
CA ARG A 621 -13.29 22.32 18.60
C ARG A 621 -12.64 20.96 18.34
N TRP A 622 -11.55 20.70 19.06
CA TRP A 622 -10.84 19.42 19.07
C TRP A 622 -11.15 18.69 20.37
N LYS A 623 -11.54 17.41 20.27
CA LYS A 623 -11.73 16.52 21.42
C LYS A 623 -10.57 15.55 21.56
#